data_AF-A0A2H1KHP8-F1
#
_entry.id   AF-A0A2H1KHP8-F1
#
_cell.length_a   1.000
_cell.length_b   1.000
_cell.length_c   1.000
_cell.angle_alpha   90.00
_cell.angle_beta   90.00
_cell.angle_gamma   90.00
#
_symmetry.space_group_name_H-M   'P 1'
#
loop_
_entity.id
_entity.type
_entity.pdbx_description
1 polymer ?
#
loop_
_entity_poly.entity_id
_entity_poly.type
_entity_poly.pdbx_seq_one_letter_code
_entity_poly.pdbx_strand_id
1 'polypeptide(L)'
;MNRFVSLLPGLAVAAVATAVAWPISMLAPVLSPLLVAIVLGILLGNLVPNLSEAFMPGLNFAAKPLLRLGIVALGAQVVLGDILELGWLVLVLASVIVAAGILSALALAKPLKVDRPLAVLIGSGFGICGAAAVAGVESTLKSKKEDVAAAIGLVVLFGTLMIAIVPGLSTALGLSPETAGMWGGAATHEVAQVVAIGGIIGPAALEVAVLVKLARVIMLAPTVAVFSYAVRRSEDTAMANSTVTKPAAGTAATSARAGSAAGSAAASGSEPAAGSVSSTTKQAPAQGKRPPIVPLFVVGFLIMAALRTFGLLPEFAVTGLSWIQTVCLAMAMFALGRGVQWRSLKNLGARPIVLAALVTIIVALIALGGALLLT
;
A
#
# COMPACT_ATOMS: atom_id res chain seq x y z
N MET A 1 10.38 -30.32 0.60
CA MET A 1 9.60 -30.10 1.83
C MET A 1 10.03 -28.90 2.68
N ASN A 2 11.33 -28.64 2.90
CA ASN A 2 11.79 -27.69 3.95
C ASN A 2 11.28 -26.24 3.83
N ARG A 3 11.02 -25.73 2.61
CA ARG A 3 10.48 -24.37 2.45
C ARG A 3 9.05 -24.23 3.00
N PHE A 4 8.15 -25.16 2.71
CA PHE A 4 6.78 -25.09 3.23
C PHE A 4 6.73 -25.24 4.75
N VAL A 5 7.55 -26.15 5.30
CA VAL A 5 7.67 -26.33 6.75
C VAL A 5 8.19 -25.07 7.45
N SER A 6 9.08 -24.31 6.81
CA SER A 6 9.57 -23.04 7.35
C SER A 6 8.53 -21.89 7.33
N LEU A 7 7.47 -21.99 6.51
CA LEU A 7 6.41 -20.97 6.45
C LEU A 7 5.32 -21.20 7.51
N LEU A 8 5.11 -22.46 7.90
CA LEU A 8 4.03 -22.89 8.77
C LEU A 8 3.93 -22.10 10.09
N PRO A 9 5.02 -21.86 10.85
CA PRO A 9 4.92 -21.17 12.13
C PRO A 9 4.37 -19.74 12.00
N GLY A 10 4.92 -18.96 11.07
CA GLY A 10 4.49 -17.57 10.86
C GLY A 10 3.08 -17.47 10.28
N LEU A 11 2.72 -18.36 9.35
CA LEU A 11 1.36 -18.42 8.80
C LEU A 11 0.34 -18.86 9.84
N ALA A 12 0.69 -19.83 10.69
CA ALA A 12 -0.18 -20.30 11.76
C ALA A 12 -0.51 -19.16 12.75
N VAL A 13 0.49 -18.38 13.18
CA VAL A 13 0.24 -17.24 14.07
C VAL A 13 -0.63 -16.17 13.40
N ALA A 14 -0.39 -15.86 12.13
CA ALA A 14 -1.24 -14.92 11.40
C ALA A 14 -2.68 -15.43 11.22
N ALA A 15 -2.86 -16.74 10.97
CA ALA A 15 -4.17 -17.37 10.85
C ALA A 15 -4.91 -17.37 12.19
N VAL A 16 -4.23 -17.68 13.29
CA VAL A 16 -4.79 -17.59 14.65
C VAL A 16 -5.21 -16.16 14.97
N ALA A 17 -4.36 -15.17 14.69
CA ALA A 17 -4.70 -13.77 14.91
C ALA A 17 -5.93 -13.33 14.08
N THR A 18 -6.05 -13.82 12.84
CA THR A 18 -7.21 -13.59 11.99
C THR A 18 -8.48 -14.24 12.54
N ALA A 19 -8.37 -15.49 13.03
CA ALA A 19 -9.46 -16.20 13.68
C ALA A 19 -9.92 -15.52 14.96
N VAL A 20 -9.00 -14.89 15.71
CA VAL A 20 -9.30 -14.08 16.90
C VAL A 20 -9.92 -12.73 16.53
N ALA A 21 -9.49 -12.11 15.44
CA ALA A 21 -10.02 -10.83 14.98
C ALA A 21 -11.51 -10.91 14.60
N TRP A 22 -11.95 -12.05 14.06
CA TRP A 22 -13.32 -12.26 13.60
C TRP A 22 -14.40 -12.11 14.71
N PRO A 23 -14.37 -12.86 15.84
CA PRO A 23 -15.35 -12.71 16.90
C PRO A 23 -15.28 -11.34 17.60
N ILE A 24 -14.09 -10.72 17.66
CA ILE A 24 -13.94 -9.36 18.21
C ILE A 24 -14.71 -8.35 17.35
N SER A 25 -14.64 -8.49 16.02
CA SER A 25 -15.41 -7.63 15.11
C SER A 25 -16.93 -7.83 15.22
N MET A 26 -17.40 -9.01 15.64
CA MET A 26 -18.82 -9.25 15.90
C MET A 26 -19.31 -8.54 17.17
N LEU A 27 -18.47 -8.50 18.21
CA LEU A 27 -18.79 -7.84 19.49
C LEU A 27 -18.72 -6.31 19.39
N ALA A 28 -17.86 -5.79 18.51
CA ALA A 28 -17.74 -4.37 18.25
C ALA A 28 -17.71 -4.10 16.74
N PRO A 29 -18.89 -4.02 16.09
CA PRO A 29 -19.04 -3.87 14.63
C PRO A 29 -18.33 -2.65 14.02
N VAL A 30 -17.98 -1.68 14.87
CA VAL A 30 -17.22 -0.49 14.50
C VAL A 30 -15.76 -0.82 14.13
N LEU A 31 -15.22 -1.94 14.62
CA LEU A 31 -13.84 -2.37 14.35
C LEU A 31 -13.83 -3.42 13.22
N SER A 32 -13.22 -3.09 12.08
CA SER A 32 -13.06 -4.06 10.99
C SER A 32 -12.13 -5.22 11.41
N PRO A 33 -12.34 -6.46 10.91
CA PRO A 33 -11.42 -7.57 11.19
C PRO A 33 -9.97 -7.26 10.82
N LEU A 34 -9.75 -6.44 9.79
CA LEU A 34 -8.44 -6.00 9.33
C LEU A 34 -7.78 -5.04 10.33
N LEU A 35 -8.55 -4.12 10.94
CA LEU A 35 -8.10 -3.25 12.02
C LEU A 35 -7.66 -4.08 13.23
N VAL A 36 -8.50 -5.01 13.66
CA VAL A 36 -8.17 -5.86 14.81
C VAL A 36 -6.91 -6.69 14.51
N ALA A 37 -6.79 -7.24 13.30
CA ALA A 37 -5.61 -7.98 12.87
C ALA A 37 -4.33 -7.13 12.89
N ILE A 38 -4.35 -5.89 12.35
CA ILE A 38 -3.17 -5.02 12.39
C ILE A 38 -2.81 -4.62 13.82
N VAL A 39 -3.79 -4.35 14.68
CA VAL A 39 -3.56 -4.03 16.11
C VAL A 39 -2.95 -5.21 16.84
N LEU A 40 -3.46 -6.42 16.65
CA LEU A 40 -2.86 -7.64 17.19
C LEU A 40 -1.42 -7.84 16.70
N GLY A 41 -1.15 -7.52 15.44
CA GLY A 41 0.20 -7.51 14.88
C GLY A 41 1.12 -6.52 15.58
N ILE A 42 0.66 -5.26 15.75
CA ILE A 42 1.37 -4.21 16.48
C ILE A 42 1.66 -4.67 17.91
N LEU A 43 0.67 -5.21 18.60
CA LEU A 43 0.81 -5.71 19.97
C LEU A 43 1.86 -6.83 20.03
N LEU A 44 1.78 -7.85 19.16
CA LEU A 44 2.79 -8.90 19.10
C LEU A 44 4.19 -8.32 18.82
N GLY A 45 4.27 -7.31 17.95
CA GLY A 45 5.53 -6.69 17.59
C GLY A 45 6.25 -5.93 18.68
N ASN A 46 5.47 -5.40 19.62
CA ASN A 46 5.99 -4.59 20.71
C ASN A 46 6.08 -5.35 22.03
N LEU A 47 5.20 -6.31 22.26
CA LEU A 47 5.21 -7.15 23.46
C LEU A 47 6.22 -8.31 23.35
N VAL A 48 6.44 -8.83 22.14
CA VAL A 48 7.38 -9.93 21.88
C VAL A 48 8.37 -9.53 20.77
N PRO A 49 9.28 -8.56 21.05
CA PRO A 49 10.22 -8.06 20.04
C PRO A 49 11.19 -9.15 19.54
N ASN A 50 11.60 -10.07 20.41
CA ASN A 50 12.48 -11.20 20.12
C ASN A 50 11.70 -12.46 19.70
N LEU A 51 10.74 -12.30 18.79
CA LEU A 51 10.02 -13.45 18.24
C LEU A 51 11.01 -14.34 17.48
N SER A 52 10.96 -15.66 17.71
CA SER A 52 11.88 -16.61 17.09
C SER A 52 11.94 -16.42 15.57
N GLU A 53 13.15 -16.49 15.01
CA GLU A 53 13.39 -16.35 13.55
C GLU A 53 12.58 -17.37 12.73
N ALA A 54 12.16 -18.48 13.35
CA ALA A 54 11.29 -19.48 12.75
C ALA A 54 9.93 -18.93 12.25
N PHE A 55 9.42 -17.84 12.83
CA PHE A 55 8.14 -17.22 12.42
C PHE A 55 8.29 -16.24 11.25
N MET A 56 9.49 -15.71 11.04
CA MET A 56 9.73 -14.64 10.07
C MET A 56 9.44 -15.02 8.61
N PRO A 57 9.78 -16.23 8.12
CA PRO A 57 9.46 -16.62 6.74
C PRO A 57 7.96 -16.59 6.46
N GLY A 58 7.14 -17.14 7.37
CA GLY A 58 5.69 -17.17 7.24
C GLY A 58 5.04 -15.80 7.33
N LEU A 59 5.50 -14.95 8.26
CA LEU A 59 5.01 -13.56 8.37
C LEU A 59 5.38 -12.73 7.13
N ASN A 60 6.59 -12.88 6.60
CA ASN A 60 7.00 -12.22 5.36
C ASN A 60 6.17 -12.69 4.15
N PHE A 61 5.77 -13.96 4.12
CA PHE A 61 4.86 -14.49 3.09
C PHE A 61 3.44 -13.92 3.24
N ALA A 62 2.93 -13.81 4.46
CA ALA A 62 1.63 -13.18 4.72
C ALA A 62 1.63 -11.71 4.29
N ALA A 63 2.65 -10.94 4.68
CA ALA A 63 2.71 -9.50 4.43
C ALA A 63 2.75 -9.09 2.95
N LYS A 64 3.21 -9.97 2.04
CA LYS A 64 3.41 -9.63 0.62
C LYS A 64 2.64 -10.55 -0.34
N PRO A 65 3.02 -11.84 -0.55
CA PRO A 65 2.25 -12.76 -1.38
C PRO A 65 0.77 -12.85 -1.03
N LEU A 66 0.44 -13.02 0.25
CA LEU A 66 -0.93 -13.22 0.69
C LEU A 66 -1.75 -11.92 0.56
N LEU A 67 -1.14 -10.76 0.85
CA LEU A 67 -1.72 -9.46 0.57
C LEU A 67 -2.12 -9.32 -0.90
N ARG A 68 -1.20 -9.66 -1.82
CA ARG A 68 -1.44 -9.60 -3.27
C ARG A 68 -2.55 -10.55 -3.71
N LEU A 69 -2.60 -11.75 -3.13
CA LEU A 69 -3.69 -12.70 -3.37
C LEU A 69 -5.03 -12.11 -2.92
N GLY A 70 -5.07 -11.45 -1.76
CA GLY A 70 -6.24 -10.72 -1.30
C GLY A 70 -6.69 -9.62 -2.27
N ILE A 71 -5.75 -8.84 -2.81
CA ILE A 71 -6.06 -7.82 -3.83
C ILE A 71 -6.62 -8.47 -5.11
N VAL A 72 -6.06 -9.59 -5.57
CA VAL A 72 -6.59 -10.28 -6.76
C VAL A 72 -8.02 -10.79 -6.50
N ALA A 73 -8.26 -11.40 -5.34
CA ALA A 73 -9.58 -11.89 -4.94
C ALA A 73 -10.62 -10.76 -4.82
N LEU A 74 -10.20 -9.56 -4.37
CA LEU A 74 -11.04 -8.36 -4.36
C LEU A 74 -11.56 -7.98 -5.75
N GLY A 75 -10.82 -8.28 -6.82
CA GLY A 75 -11.29 -8.06 -8.19
C GLY A 75 -12.58 -8.81 -8.50
N ALA A 76 -12.79 -9.99 -7.90
CA ALA A 76 -14.00 -10.78 -8.08
C ALA A 76 -15.27 -10.12 -7.51
N GLN A 77 -15.11 -9.10 -6.66
CA GLN A 77 -16.21 -8.33 -6.10
C GLN A 77 -16.61 -7.14 -6.97
N VAL A 78 -15.84 -6.84 -8.02
CA VAL A 78 -16.05 -5.66 -8.86
C VAL A 78 -16.83 -6.06 -10.11
N VAL A 79 -18.04 -5.52 -10.26
CA VAL A 79 -18.87 -5.65 -11.46
C VAL A 79 -18.82 -4.31 -12.21
N LEU A 80 -18.27 -4.28 -13.42
CA LEU A 80 -18.18 -3.03 -14.20
C LEU A 80 -19.55 -2.58 -14.71
N GLY A 81 -20.49 -3.51 -14.94
CA GLY A 81 -21.85 -3.21 -15.36
C GLY A 81 -22.56 -2.29 -14.38
N ASP A 82 -22.65 -2.71 -13.11
CA ASP A 82 -23.28 -1.95 -12.02
C ASP A 82 -22.70 -0.54 -11.87
N ILE A 83 -21.40 -0.37 -12.10
CA ILE A 83 -20.72 0.94 -12.02
C ILE A 83 -21.10 1.85 -13.20
N LEU A 84 -21.26 1.28 -14.40
CA LEU A 84 -21.68 2.05 -15.58
C LEU A 84 -23.17 2.41 -15.50
N GLU A 85 -24.01 1.53 -14.93
CA GLU A 85 -25.43 1.79 -14.68
C GLU A 85 -25.63 2.90 -13.64
N LEU A 86 -24.81 2.92 -12.58
CA LEU A 86 -24.80 4.03 -11.60
C LEU A 86 -24.36 5.37 -12.24
N GLY A 87 -23.75 5.32 -13.42
CA GLY A 87 -23.42 6.47 -14.25
C GLY A 87 -21.91 6.69 -14.39
N TRP A 88 -21.47 6.96 -15.62
CA TRP A 88 -20.07 7.27 -15.93
C TRP A 88 -19.52 8.47 -15.12
N LEU A 89 -20.39 9.37 -14.66
CA LEU A 89 -20.01 10.48 -13.79
C LEU A 89 -19.49 10.03 -12.42
N VAL A 90 -19.88 8.85 -11.92
CA VAL A 90 -19.30 8.28 -10.69
C VAL A 90 -17.83 7.91 -10.90
N LEU A 91 -17.44 7.44 -12.10
CA LEU A 91 -16.04 7.21 -12.44
C LEU A 91 -15.25 8.52 -12.56
N VAL A 92 -15.88 9.58 -13.05
CA VAL A 92 -15.28 10.93 -13.08
C VAL A 92 -15.05 11.42 -11.65
N LEU A 93 -16.07 11.34 -10.78
CA LEU A 93 -15.95 11.70 -9.38
C LEU A 93 -14.86 10.88 -8.68
N ALA A 94 -14.84 9.56 -8.89
CA ALA A 94 -13.79 8.68 -8.36
C ALA A 94 -12.39 9.13 -8.81
N SER A 95 -12.23 9.45 -10.10
CA SER A 95 -10.96 9.94 -10.66
C SER A 95 -10.54 11.28 -10.04
N VAL A 96 -11.47 12.20 -9.87
CA VAL A 96 -11.24 13.51 -9.24
C VAL A 96 -10.84 13.32 -7.78
N ILE A 97 -11.53 12.47 -7.01
CA ILE A 97 -11.20 12.19 -5.61
C ILE A 97 -9.80 11.58 -5.47
N VAL A 98 -9.47 10.60 -6.33
CA VAL A 98 -8.15 9.95 -6.32
C VAL A 98 -7.05 10.97 -6.64
N ALA A 99 -7.23 11.75 -7.70
CA ALA A 99 -6.28 12.79 -8.09
C ALA A 99 -6.14 13.85 -6.99
N ALA A 100 -7.25 14.36 -6.46
CA ALA A 100 -7.26 15.35 -5.39
C ALA A 100 -6.61 14.82 -4.11
N GLY A 101 -6.86 13.58 -3.71
CA GLY A 101 -6.23 12.95 -2.55
C GLY A 101 -4.71 12.88 -2.68
N ILE A 102 -4.20 12.46 -3.85
CA ILE A 102 -2.76 12.37 -4.12
C ILE A 102 -2.12 13.76 -4.22
N LEU A 103 -2.74 14.66 -5.00
CA LEU A 103 -2.19 16.01 -5.24
C LEU A 103 -2.21 16.85 -3.97
N SER A 104 -3.29 16.81 -3.19
CA SER A 104 -3.37 17.51 -1.90
C SER A 104 -2.36 16.97 -0.90
N ALA A 105 -2.19 15.65 -0.81
CA ALA A 105 -1.19 15.06 0.07
C ALA A 105 0.24 15.53 -0.30
N LEU A 106 0.56 15.57 -1.59
CA LEU A 106 1.84 16.06 -2.08
C LEU A 106 2.04 17.57 -1.87
N ALA A 107 0.99 18.37 -2.09
CA ALA A 107 1.02 19.81 -1.89
C ALA A 107 1.22 20.17 -0.40
N LEU A 108 0.54 19.45 0.49
CA LEU A 108 0.61 19.66 1.94
C LEU A 108 1.85 19.02 2.59
N ALA A 109 2.54 18.11 1.90
CA ALA A 109 3.73 17.44 2.42
C ALA A 109 4.87 18.43 2.77
N LYS A 110 5.15 19.38 1.87
CA LYS A 110 6.20 20.40 2.08
C LYS A 110 5.93 21.30 3.28
N PRO A 111 4.78 22.00 3.40
CA PRO A 111 4.52 22.87 4.54
C PRO A 111 4.46 22.10 5.87
N LEU A 112 3.97 20.85 5.86
CA LEU A 112 3.91 20.02 7.05
C LEU A 112 5.22 19.28 7.36
N LYS A 113 6.27 19.43 6.53
CA LYS A 113 7.56 18.74 6.67
C LYS A 113 7.41 17.21 6.76
N VAL A 114 6.57 16.65 5.89
CA VAL A 114 6.36 15.20 5.75
C VAL A 114 7.13 14.70 4.53
N ASP A 115 7.80 13.57 4.69
CA ASP A 115 8.58 12.95 3.62
C ASP A 115 7.69 12.57 2.43
N ARG A 116 8.21 12.80 1.22
CA ARG A 116 7.46 12.59 -0.02
C ARG A 116 6.94 11.15 -0.20
N PRO A 117 7.71 10.08 0.12
CA PRO A 117 7.20 8.71 0.06
C PRO A 117 5.98 8.49 0.98
N LEU A 118 6.04 8.95 2.23
CA LEU A 118 4.92 8.85 3.18
C LEU A 118 3.71 9.66 2.70
N ALA A 119 3.93 10.86 2.14
CA ALA A 119 2.84 11.66 1.58
C ALA A 119 2.16 10.97 0.38
N VAL A 120 2.91 10.28 -0.49
CA VAL A 120 2.33 9.49 -1.59
C VAL A 120 1.55 8.30 -1.05
N LEU A 121 2.05 7.62 -0.02
CA LEU A 121 1.34 6.51 0.64
C LEU A 121 0.03 7.01 1.28
N ILE A 122 0.04 8.15 1.98
CA ILE A 122 -1.16 8.77 2.54
C ILE A 122 -2.13 9.17 1.41
N GLY A 123 -1.68 9.90 0.40
CA GLY A 123 -2.53 10.35 -0.70
C GLY A 123 -3.17 9.20 -1.47
N SER A 124 -2.42 8.13 -1.76
CA SER A 124 -2.94 6.94 -2.44
C SER A 124 -3.87 6.11 -1.55
N GLY A 125 -3.52 5.92 -0.27
CA GLY A 125 -4.37 5.20 0.68
C GLY A 125 -5.72 5.89 0.89
N PHE A 126 -5.71 7.20 1.12
CA PHE A 126 -6.92 7.97 1.42
C PHE A 126 -7.76 8.25 0.16
N GLY A 127 -7.09 8.42 -0.99
CA GLY A 127 -7.72 8.71 -2.28
C GLY A 127 -8.37 7.51 -2.98
N ILE A 128 -7.87 6.28 -2.78
CA ILE A 128 -8.33 5.08 -3.51
C ILE A 128 -9.17 4.16 -2.59
N CYS A 129 -8.51 3.17 -1.97
CA CYS A 129 -9.19 2.12 -1.18
C CYS A 129 -8.36 1.65 0.02
N GLY A 130 -7.62 2.57 0.64
CA GLY A 130 -7.00 2.34 1.93
C GLY A 130 -5.76 1.45 1.86
N ALA A 131 -5.72 0.41 2.68
CA ALA A 131 -4.53 -0.41 2.89
C ALA A 131 -4.04 -1.11 1.61
N ALA A 132 -4.97 -1.58 0.76
CA ALA A 132 -4.63 -2.22 -0.52
C ALA A 132 -3.91 -1.24 -1.47
N ALA A 133 -4.32 0.03 -1.48
CA ALA A 133 -3.67 1.07 -2.28
C ALA A 133 -2.27 1.39 -1.75
N VAL A 134 -2.12 1.54 -0.41
CA VAL A 134 -0.81 1.75 0.22
C VAL A 134 0.16 0.62 -0.13
N ALA A 135 -0.29 -0.63 -0.03
CA ALA A 135 0.53 -1.80 -0.35
C ALA A 135 0.83 -1.94 -1.85
N GLY A 136 -0.13 -1.58 -2.71
CA GLY A 136 0.07 -1.56 -4.15
C GLY A 136 1.11 -0.53 -4.56
N VAL A 137 1.04 0.68 -4.01
CA VAL A 137 1.96 1.78 -4.30
C VAL A 137 3.33 1.58 -3.64
N GLU A 138 3.43 0.99 -2.45
CA GLU A 138 4.71 0.58 -1.85
C GLU A 138 5.48 -0.39 -2.76
N SER A 139 4.80 -1.25 -3.50
CA SER A 139 5.53 -2.14 -4.42
C SER A 139 6.23 -1.40 -5.57
N THR A 140 5.84 -0.15 -5.82
CA THR A 140 6.42 0.73 -6.85
C THR A 140 7.40 1.76 -6.29
N LEU A 141 7.26 2.13 -5.01
CA LEU A 141 8.11 3.10 -4.32
C LEU A 141 9.03 2.38 -3.34
N LYS A 142 10.30 2.78 -3.25
CA LYS A 142 11.20 2.28 -2.19
C LYS A 142 10.86 2.95 -0.85
N SER A 143 9.71 2.60 -0.28
CA SER A 143 9.22 3.11 1.00
C SER A 143 9.73 2.30 2.18
N LYS A 144 9.90 2.95 3.33
CA LYS A 144 10.28 2.28 4.58
C LYS A 144 9.07 1.51 5.13
N LYS A 145 9.30 0.38 5.80
CA LYS A 145 8.21 -0.44 6.38
C LYS A 145 7.38 0.36 7.40
N GLU A 146 8.04 1.26 8.11
CA GLU A 146 7.44 2.15 9.10
C GLU A 146 6.48 3.15 8.44
N ASP A 147 6.81 3.67 7.24
CA ASP A 147 5.94 4.60 6.51
C ASP A 147 4.68 3.90 5.99
N VAL A 148 4.83 2.66 5.52
CA VAL A 148 3.71 1.81 5.05
C VAL A 148 2.76 1.53 6.19
N ALA A 149 3.32 1.07 7.30
CA ALA A 149 2.60 0.83 8.53
C ALA A 149 1.87 2.07 9.04
N ALA A 150 2.56 3.21 9.05
CA ALA A 150 2.00 4.49 9.44
C ALA A 150 0.80 4.86 8.56
N ALA A 151 0.98 4.82 7.23
CA ALA A 151 -0.08 5.15 6.29
C ALA A 151 -1.29 4.23 6.44
N ILE A 152 -1.08 2.90 6.58
CA ILE A 152 -2.16 1.94 6.84
C ILE A 152 -2.86 2.25 8.18
N GLY A 153 -2.10 2.50 9.25
CA GLY A 153 -2.67 2.86 10.54
C GLY A 153 -3.51 4.13 10.51
N LEU A 154 -3.06 5.15 9.78
CA LEU A 154 -3.80 6.40 9.58
C LEU A 154 -5.06 6.17 8.75
N VAL A 155 -4.98 5.41 7.64
CA VAL A 155 -6.15 5.03 6.82
C VAL A 155 -7.23 4.40 7.70
N VAL A 156 -6.83 3.45 8.54
CA VAL A 156 -7.75 2.72 9.41
C VAL A 156 -8.34 3.62 10.47
N LEU A 157 -7.52 4.47 11.12
CA LEU A 157 -7.96 5.42 12.13
C LEU A 157 -9.02 6.40 11.57
N PHE A 158 -8.71 7.11 10.49
CA PHE A 158 -9.62 8.08 9.89
C PHE A 158 -10.83 7.41 9.25
N GLY A 159 -10.67 6.24 8.65
CA GLY A 159 -11.79 5.47 8.10
C GLY A 159 -12.75 4.97 9.18
N THR A 160 -12.25 4.61 10.36
CA THR A 160 -13.09 4.22 11.51
C THR A 160 -13.86 5.42 12.04
N LEU A 161 -13.19 6.59 12.09
CA LEU A 161 -13.84 7.84 12.46
C LEU A 161 -14.99 8.20 11.50
N MET A 162 -14.86 7.89 10.20
CA MET A 162 -15.94 8.09 9.22
C MET A 162 -17.21 7.27 9.50
N ILE A 163 -17.11 6.15 10.24
CA ILE A 163 -18.29 5.34 10.63
C ILE A 163 -19.27 6.15 11.49
N ALA A 164 -18.74 7.01 12.37
CA ALA A 164 -19.57 7.91 13.17
C ALA A 164 -19.87 9.22 12.43
N ILE A 165 -18.86 9.78 11.75
CA ILE A 165 -18.96 11.10 11.12
C ILE A 165 -19.96 11.11 9.96
N VAL A 166 -19.92 10.12 9.04
CA VAL A 166 -20.75 10.16 7.84
C VAL A 166 -22.24 10.02 8.17
N PRO A 167 -22.72 9.02 8.94
CA PRO A 167 -24.13 8.95 9.32
C PRO A 167 -24.57 10.14 10.18
N GLY A 168 -23.72 10.59 11.12
CA GLY A 168 -24.04 11.74 11.99
C GLY A 168 -24.20 13.04 11.22
N LEU A 169 -23.32 13.32 10.26
CA LEU A 169 -23.46 14.50 9.40
C LEU A 169 -24.57 14.34 8.36
N SER A 170 -24.79 13.12 7.83
CA SER A 170 -25.87 12.89 6.85
C SER A 170 -27.24 13.15 7.44
N THR A 171 -27.46 12.70 8.69
CA THR A 171 -28.69 12.98 9.44
C THR A 171 -28.82 14.47 9.79
N ALA A 172 -27.73 15.11 10.23
CA ALA A 172 -27.74 16.55 10.54
C ALA A 172 -27.99 17.45 9.32
N LEU A 173 -27.50 17.06 8.14
CA LEU A 173 -27.68 17.78 6.88
C LEU A 173 -28.99 17.41 6.15
N GLY A 174 -29.74 16.42 6.64
CA GLY A 174 -30.97 15.95 6.01
C GLY A 174 -30.76 15.33 4.63
N LEU A 175 -29.62 14.65 4.42
CA LEU A 175 -29.29 14.04 3.13
C LEU A 175 -30.22 12.85 2.83
N SER A 176 -30.57 12.68 1.55
CA SER A 176 -31.26 11.48 1.10
C SER A 176 -30.39 10.23 1.33
N PRO A 177 -30.99 9.01 1.49
CA PRO A 177 -30.21 7.79 1.63
C PRO A 177 -29.24 7.54 0.47
N GLU A 178 -29.62 7.88 -0.75
CA GLU A 178 -28.80 7.73 -1.96
C GLU A 178 -27.59 8.68 -1.93
N THR A 179 -27.82 9.96 -1.61
CA THR A 179 -26.75 10.97 -1.48
C THR A 179 -25.79 10.61 -0.34
N ALA A 180 -26.34 10.19 0.81
CA ALA A 180 -25.56 9.78 1.98
C ALA A 180 -24.75 8.50 1.69
N GLY A 181 -25.33 7.55 0.95
CA GLY A 181 -24.65 6.37 0.45
C GLY A 181 -23.50 6.73 -0.49
N MET A 182 -23.75 7.58 -1.49
CA MET A 182 -22.73 8.05 -2.43
C MET A 182 -21.59 8.77 -1.70
N TRP A 183 -21.91 9.66 -0.76
CA TRP A 183 -20.91 10.33 0.06
C TRP A 183 -20.11 9.35 0.91
N GLY A 184 -20.77 8.41 1.58
CA GLY A 184 -20.13 7.37 2.38
C GLY A 184 -19.16 6.51 1.57
N GLY A 185 -19.55 6.05 0.38
CA GLY A 185 -18.69 5.31 -0.53
C GLY A 185 -17.52 6.14 -1.07
N ALA A 186 -17.77 7.41 -1.39
CA ALA A 186 -16.80 8.33 -1.98
C ALA A 186 -15.79 8.90 -0.97
N ALA A 187 -16.17 9.05 0.31
CA ALA A 187 -15.32 9.64 1.34
C ALA A 187 -14.52 8.60 2.14
N THR A 188 -15.14 7.47 2.46
CA THR A 188 -14.56 6.47 3.37
C THR A 188 -13.40 5.73 2.72
N HIS A 189 -12.42 5.27 3.51
CA HIS A 189 -11.16 4.75 2.99
C HIS A 189 -11.15 3.23 2.74
N GLU A 190 -12.01 2.44 3.37
CA GLU A 190 -12.07 0.98 3.21
C GLU A 190 -13.49 0.45 2.93
N VAL A 191 -13.61 -0.69 2.22
CA VAL A 191 -14.91 -1.30 1.88
C VAL A 191 -15.68 -1.72 3.14
N ALA A 192 -15.02 -2.32 4.13
CA ALA A 192 -15.68 -2.77 5.36
C ALA A 192 -16.35 -1.60 6.12
N GLN A 193 -15.66 -0.46 6.18
CA GLN A 193 -16.18 0.75 6.82
C GLN A 193 -17.34 1.36 6.02
N VAL A 194 -17.28 1.29 4.68
CA VAL A 194 -18.38 1.69 3.80
C VAL A 194 -19.63 0.84 4.04
N VAL A 195 -19.46 -0.48 4.15
CA VAL A 195 -20.57 -1.40 4.46
C VAL A 195 -21.18 -1.07 5.82
N ALA A 196 -20.35 -0.77 6.83
CA ALA A 196 -20.84 -0.35 8.15
C ALA A 196 -21.64 0.97 8.07
N ILE A 197 -21.10 1.99 7.41
CA ILE A 197 -21.76 3.30 7.21
C ILE A 197 -23.09 3.11 6.47
N GLY A 198 -23.07 2.39 5.35
CA GLY A 198 -24.25 2.11 4.55
C GLY A 198 -25.31 1.36 5.35
N GLY A 199 -24.91 0.34 6.12
CA GLY A 199 -25.83 -0.43 6.97
C GLY A 199 -26.46 0.39 8.09
N ILE A 200 -25.74 1.37 8.64
CA ILE A 200 -26.28 2.32 9.65
C ILE A 200 -27.33 3.26 9.01
N ILE A 201 -27.07 3.74 7.79
CA ILE A 201 -27.94 4.71 7.11
C ILE A 201 -29.19 4.02 6.52
N GLY A 202 -29.01 2.85 5.90
CA GLY A 202 -30.11 2.03 5.38
C GLY A 202 -29.75 1.26 4.10
N PRO A 203 -30.61 0.31 3.66
CA PRO A 203 -30.31 -0.58 2.54
C PRO A 203 -29.99 0.13 1.21
N ALA A 204 -30.76 1.17 0.87
CA ALA A 204 -30.53 1.96 -0.35
C ALA A 204 -29.17 2.68 -0.32
N ALA A 205 -28.80 3.23 0.85
CA ALA A 205 -27.50 3.87 1.04
C ALA A 205 -26.35 2.87 0.93
N LEU A 206 -26.53 1.67 1.50
CA LEU A 206 -25.54 0.59 1.45
C LEU A 206 -25.20 0.17 0.03
N GLU A 207 -26.21 -0.05 -0.81
CA GLU A 207 -26.03 -0.43 -2.21
C GLU A 207 -25.22 0.61 -2.97
N VAL A 208 -25.66 1.87 -2.94
CA VAL A 208 -24.95 2.98 -3.60
C VAL A 208 -23.53 3.15 -3.04
N ALA A 209 -23.37 3.09 -1.71
CA ALA A 209 -22.06 3.28 -1.08
C ALA A 209 -21.04 2.22 -1.50
N VAL A 210 -21.45 0.95 -1.55
CA VAL A 210 -20.60 -0.15 -1.98
C VAL A 210 -20.21 0.02 -3.45
N LEU A 211 -21.16 0.34 -4.34
CA LEU A 211 -20.88 0.56 -5.76
C LEU A 211 -19.90 1.71 -5.99
N VAL A 212 -20.13 2.87 -5.37
CA VAL A 212 -19.24 4.04 -5.46
C VAL A 212 -17.85 3.71 -4.91
N LYS A 213 -17.78 2.91 -3.84
CA LYS A 213 -16.50 2.47 -3.28
C LYS A 213 -15.73 1.56 -4.23
N LEU A 214 -16.40 0.58 -4.84
CA LEU A 214 -15.80 -0.33 -5.81
C LEU A 214 -15.34 0.41 -7.07
N ALA A 215 -16.08 1.43 -7.52
CA ALA A 215 -15.65 2.31 -8.61
C ALA A 215 -14.30 2.98 -8.33
N ARG A 216 -14.06 3.41 -7.08
CA ARG A 216 -12.74 3.93 -6.66
C ARG A 216 -11.67 2.84 -6.54
N VAL A 217 -12.02 1.61 -6.17
CA VAL A 217 -11.07 0.48 -6.12
C VAL A 217 -10.50 0.20 -7.52
N ILE A 218 -11.31 0.31 -8.58
CA ILE A 218 -10.83 0.16 -9.97
C ILE A 218 -9.69 1.15 -10.29
N MET A 219 -9.72 2.35 -9.70
CA MET A 219 -8.69 3.38 -9.90
C MET A 219 -7.32 2.99 -9.30
N LEU A 220 -7.22 1.89 -8.54
CA LEU A 220 -5.94 1.33 -8.11
C LEU A 220 -5.06 0.96 -9.30
N ALA A 221 -5.62 0.26 -10.29
CA ALA A 221 -4.87 -0.20 -11.46
C ALA A 221 -4.25 0.96 -12.28
N PRO A 222 -5.01 1.98 -12.74
CA PRO A 222 -4.44 3.11 -13.46
C PRO A 222 -3.48 3.91 -12.59
N THR A 223 -3.76 4.09 -11.29
CA THR A 223 -2.87 4.84 -10.40
C THR A 223 -1.51 4.17 -10.23
N VAL A 224 -1.49 2.85 -9.99
CA VAL A 224 -0.24 2.09 -9.88
C VAL A 224 0.55 2.12 -11.20
N ALA A 225 -0.13 2.05 -12.34
CA ALA A 225 0.51 2.18 -13.66
C ALA A 225 1.14 3.58 -13.85
N VAL A 226 0.42 4.65 -13.49
CA VAL A 226 0.92 6.04 -13.55
C VAL A 226 2.15 6.21 -12.65
N PHE A 227 2.11 5.74 -11.41
CA PHE A 227 3.27 5.79 -10.51
C PHE A 227 4.46 5.00 -11.05
N SER A 228 4.22 3.79 -11.57
CA SER A 228 5.28 2.95 -12.17
C SER A 228 5.94 3.64 -13.37
N TYR A 229 5.16 4.32 -14.21
CA TYR A 229 5.68 5.11 -15.33
C TYR A 229 6.47 6.35 -14.85
N ALA A 230 5.94 7.09 -13.88
CA ALA A 230 6.58 8.28 -13.34
C ALA A 230 7.93 7.97 -12.67
N VAL A 231 8.01 6.88 -11.90
CA VAL A 231 9.25 6.43 -11.27
C VAL A 231 10.30 6.05 -12.32
N ARG A 232 9.94 5.28 -13.35
CA ARG A 232 10.85 4.90 -14.45
C ARG A 232 11.43 6.13 -15.17
N ARG A 233 10.58 7.11 -15.49
CA ARG A 233 11.03 8.34 -16.17
C ARG A 233 12.01 9.15 -15.32
N SER A 234 11.84 9.15 -13.99
CA SER A 234 12.78 9.82 -13.08
C SER A 234 14.13 9.11 -13.01
N GLU A 235 14.16 7.77 -13.08
CA GLU A 235 15.39 6.98 -13.14
C GLU A 235 16.11 7.16 -14.48
N ASP A 236 15.37 7.17 -15.59
CA ASP A 236 15.92 7.41 -16.93
C ASP A 236 16.55 8.81 -17.04
N THR A 237 15.90 9.83 -16.46
CA THR A 237 16.44 11.21 -16.42
C THR A 237 17.70 11.30 -15.56
N ALA A 238 17.73 10.62 -14.41
CA ALA A 238 18.90 10.58 -13.53
C ALA A 238 20.09 9.87 -14.19
N MET A 239 19.84 8.77 -14.92
CA MET A 239 20.85 8.06 -15.68
C MET A 239 21.38 8.90 -16.85
N ALA A 240 20.50 9.59 -17.59
CA ALA A 240 20.90 10.50 -18.65
C ALA A 240 21.80 11.64 -18.13
N ASN A 241 21.44 12.26 -17.00
CA ASN A 241 22.23 13.33 -16.40
C ASN A 241 23.60 12.85 -15.88
N SER A 242 23.66 11.63 -15.32
CA SER A 242 24.91 11.02 -14.82
C SER A 242 25.91 10.67 -15.94
N THR A 243 25.42 10.49 -17.16
CA THR A 243 26.25 10.16 -18.34
C THR A 243 26.89 11.42 -18.94
N VAL A 244 26.25 12.59 -18.76
CA VAL A 244 26.73 13.90 -19.26
C VAL A 244 27.78 14.52 -18.34
N THR A 245 27.74 14.28 -17.02
CA THR A 245 28.66 14.91 -16.05
C THR A 245 30.00 14.18 -15.87
N LYS A 246 30.31 13.14 -16.66
CA LYS A 246 31.62 12.47 -16.59
C LYS A 246 32.58 13.21 -17.54
N PRO A 247 33.57 13.98 -17.05
CA PRO A 247 34.58 14.55 -17.93
C PRO A 247 35.32 13.41 -18.61
N ALA A 248 35.51 13.50 -19.92
CA ALA A 248 36.42 12.64 -20.66
C ALA A 248 37.84 12.86 -20.11
N ALA A 249 38.21 12.06 -19.11
CA ALA A 249 39.57 12.01 -18.61
C ALA A 249 40.45 11.39 -19.68
N GLY A 250 41.02 12.26 -20.51
CA GLY A 250 42.44 12.28 -20.84
C GLY A 250 43.02 11.07 -21.56
N THR A 251 43.13 11.22 -22.87
CA THR A 251 44.36 10.97 -23.66
C THR A 251 45.27 9.81 -23.27
N ALA A 252 45.32 8.84 -24.18
CA ALA A 252 46.39 7.88 -24.36
C ALA A 252 47.78 8.52 -24.21
N ALA A 253 48.56 8.03 -23.25
CA ALA A 253 50.00 8.22 -23.19
C ALA A 253 50.66 6.88 -23.56
N THR A 254 51.18 6.85 -24.78
CA THR A 254 52.19 5.93 -25.28
C THR A 254 53.41 5.86 -24.37
N SER A 255 53.81 4.65 -23.96
CA SER A 255 55.21 4.29 -23.74
C SER A 255 55.33 2.76 -23.68
N ALA A 256 55.88 2.19 -24.74
CA ALA A 256 56.37 0.82 -24.80
C ALA A 256 57.90 0.87 -24.87
N ARG A 257 58.56 0.17 -23.94
CA ARG A 257 59.95 -0.35 -23.91
C ARG A 257 60.36 -0.45 -22.43
N ALA A 258 61.15 -1.38 -21.92
CA ALA A 258 61.68 -2.68 -22.34
C ALA A 258 62.50 -3.19 -21.13
N GLY A 259 62.65 -4.52 -21.00
CA GLY A 259 63.58 -5.18 -20.06
C GLY A 259 63.00 -5.43 -18.67
N SER A 260 63.34 -6.49 -17.95
CA SER A 260 64.08 -7.73 -18.19
C SER A 260 63.91 -8.52 -16.89
N ALA A 261 63.72 -9.83 -16.99
CA ALA A 261 63.50 -10.70 -15.85
C ALA A 261 64.79 -11.04 -15.08
N ALA A 262 64.55 -11.48 -13.84
CA ALA A 262 65.22 -12.57 -13.11
C ALA A 262 66.30 -12.28 -12.06
N GLY A 263 66.08 -12.89 -10.89
CA GLY A 263 67.03 -13.20 -9.82
C GLY A 263 66.77 -12.42 -8.51
N SER A 264 66.86 -12.96 -7.29
CA SER A 264 66.98 -14.31 -6.73
C SER A 264 66.96 -14.13 -5.20
N ALA A 265 66.29 -15.04 -4.50
CA ALA A 265 66.57 -15.53 -3.15
C ALA A 265 66.49 -14.65 -1.87
N ALA A 266 65.89 -15.33 -0.86
CA ALA A 266 66.28 -15.44 0.54
C ALA A 266 65.71 -14.49 1.63
N ALA A 267 65.03 -15.18 2.56
CA ALA A 267 64.59 -14.88 3.92
C ALA A 267 65.40 -13.85 4.75
N SER A 268 64.69 -13.03 5.53
CA SER A 268 64.61 -13.13 7.00
C SER A 268 64.05 -11.84 7.64
N GLY A 269 63.13 -11.98 8.60
CA GLY A 269 63.04 -11.17 9.82
C GLY A 269 62.39 -9.77 9.79
N SER A 270 61.56 -9.54 10.82
CA SER A 270 61.09 -8.26 11.41
C SER A 270 59.84 -7.57 10.82
N GLU A 271 58.72 -7.70 11.55
CA GLU A 271 57.74 -6.62 11.77
C GLU A 271 58.33 -5.57 12.75
N PRO A 272 57.81 -4.32 12.88
CA PRO A 272 56.45 -3.86 12.55
C PRO A 272 56.31 -2.46 11.89
N ALA A 273 55.06 -2.18 11.49
CA ALA A 273 54.38 -0.88 11.42
C ALA A 273 54.81 0.19 10.38
N ALA A 274 53.99 0.38 9.35
CA ALA A 274 53.37 1.66 8.97
C ALA A 274 52.53 1.47 7.69
N GLY A 275 51.45 2.24 7.58
CA GLY A 275 50.30 1.93 6.74
C GLY A 275 50.54 1.93 5.22
N SER A 276 49.69 1.19 4.53
CA SER A 276 49.45 1.39 3.11
C SER A 276 47.98 1.17 2.78
N VAL A 277 47.44 2.22 2.17
CA VAL A 277 46.13 2.34 1.55
C VAL A 277 46.04 1.29 0.45
N SER A 278 45.06 0.38 0.52
CA SER A 278 44.81 -0.60 -0.54
C SER A 278 43.36 -0.53 -1.02
N SER A 279 43.21 0.22 -2.11
CA SER A 279 42.27 0.07 -3.22
C SER A 279 40.89 -0.52 -2.91
N THR A 280 39.94 0.36 -2.63
CA THR A 280 38.52 0.13 -2.87
C THR A 280 38.31 -0.18 -4.35
N THR A 281 38.27 -1.46 -4.71
CA THR A 281 37.83 -1.89 -6.04
C THR A 281 36.38 -1.46 -6.17
N LYS A 282 36.16 -0.36 -6.90
CA LYS A 282 34.85 0.21 -7.21
C LYS A 282 34.10 -0.80 -8.07
N GLN A 283 33.32 -1.67 -7.42
CA GLN A 283 32.41 -2.60 -8.09
C GLN A 283 31.55 -1.81 -9.08
N ALA A 284 31.57 -2.27 -10.33
CA ALA A 284 30.70 -1.76 -11.39
C ALA A 284 29.23 -1.89 -10.95
N PRO A 285 28.37 -0.90 -11.23
CA PRO A 285 26.97 -0.96 -10.82
C PRO A 285 26.27 -2.11 -11.55
N ALA A 286 25.74 -3.05 -10.77
CA ALA A 286 24.91 -4.13 -11.27
C ALA A 286 23.73 -3.55 -12.07
N GLN A 287 23.55 -4.03 -13.31
CA GLN A 287 22.44 -3.66 -14.19
C GLN A 287 21.10 -3.91 -13.47
N GLY A 288 20.43 -2.81 -13.10
CA GLY A 288 19.12 -2.84 -12.45
C GLY A 288 18.05 -3.37 -13.39
N LYS A 289 17.44 -4.50 -13.03
CA LYS A 289 16.22 -5.02 -13.66
C LYS A 289 15.15 -3.93 -13.58
N ARG A 290 14.75 -3.36 -14.72
CA ARG A 290 13.72 -2.31 -14.79
C ARG A 290 12.45 -2.80 -14.06
N PRO A 291 11.86 -2.02 -13.14
CA PRO A 291 10.63 -2.42 -12.49
C PRO A 291 9.51 -2.63 -13.54
N PRO A 292 8.69 -3.68 -13.40
CA PRO A 292 7.59 -3.97 -14.31
C PRO A 292 6.56 -2.83 -14.28
N ILE A 293 6.02 -2.45 -15.45
CA ILE A 293 5.13 -1.29 -15.62
C ILE A 293 3.81 -1.48 -14.87
N VAL A 294 3.33 -2.72 -14.80
CA VAL A 294 2.13 -3.09 -14.04
C VAL A 294 2.47 -4.33 -13.21
N PRO A 295 2.34 -4.29 -11.88
CA PRO A 295 2.53 -5.48 -11.07
C PRO A 295 1.57 -6.60 -11.46
N LEU A 296 2.05 -7.85 -11.49
CA LEU A 296 1.24 -9.01 -11.89
C LEU A 296 -0.08 -9.16 -11.10
N PHE A 297 -0.09 -8.76 -9.83
CA PHE A 297 -1.31 -8.82 -9.01
C PHE A 297 -2.38 -7.79 -9.45
N VAL A 298 -1.97 -6.66 -10.03
CA VAL A 298 -2.92 -5.67 -10.60
C VAL A 298 -3.57 -6.25 -11.84
N VAL A 299 -2.79 -6.95 -12.68
CA VAL A 299 -3.34 -7.68 -13.84
C VAL A 299 -4.32 -8.77 -13.36
N GLY A 300 -3.96 -9.52 -12.33
CA GLY A 300 -4.85 -10.51 -11.72
C GLY A 300 -6.16 -9.91 -11.20
N PHE A 301 -6.10 -8.76 -10.52
CA PHE A 301 -7.29 -8.02 -10.09
C PHE A 301 -8.20 -7.64 -11.27
N LEU A 302 -7.63 -7.10 -12.35
CA LEU A 302 -8.38 -6.72 -13.55
C LEU A 302 -9.02 -7.92 -14.25
N ILE A 303 -8.30 -9.05 -14.32
CA ILE A 303 -8.85 -10.30 -14.87
C ILE A 303 -10.04 -10.78 -14.04
N MET A 304 -9.91 -10.80 -12.71
CA MET A 304 -11.01 -11.22 -11.83
C MET A 304 -12.24 -10.31 -11.94
N ALA A 305 -12.02 -9.00 -12.06
CA ALA A 305 -13.10 -8.03 -12.30
C ALA A 305 -13.79 -8.26 -13.65
N ALA A 306 -13.02 -8.56 -14.71
CA ALA A 306 -13.59 -8.92 -16.01
C ALA A 306 -14.39 -10.23 -15.92
N LEU A 307 -13.85 -11.28 -15.27
CA LEU A 307 -14.54 -12.56 -15.09
C LEU A 307 -15.86 -12.38 -14.31
N ARG A 308 -15.88 -11.56 -13.26
CA ARG A 308 -17.10 -11.20 -12.53
C ARG A 308 -18.10 -10.47 -13.44
N THR A 309 -17.63 -9.48 -14.20
CA THR A 309 -18.46 -8.66 -15.09
C THR A 309 -19.12 -9.46 -16.21
N PHE A 310 -18.41 -10.42 -16.81
CA PHE A 310 -18.96 -11.27 -17.88
C PHE A 310 -19.82 -12.44 -17.36
N GLY A 311 -20.10 -12.51 -16.06
CA GLY A 311 -20.89 -13.61 -15.47
C GLY A 311 -20.18 -14.97 -15.53
N LEU A 312 -18.86 -14.99 -15.75
CA LEU A 312 -18.06 -16.23 -15.82
C LEU A 312 -17.77 -16.82 -14.43
N LEU A 313 -18.06 -16.07 -13.35
CA LEU A 313 -17.90 -16.52 -11.98
C LEU A 313 -19.27 -16.87 -11.36
N PRO A 314 -19.51 -18.13 -10.98
CA PRO A 314 -20.73 -18.49 -10.26
C PRO A 314 -20.75 -17.88 -8.86
N GLU A 315 -21.94 -17.61 -8.32
CA GLU A 315 -22.10 -16.91 -7.02
C GLU A 315 -21.39 -17.60 -5.85
N PHE A 316 -21.31 -18.94 -5.85
CA PHE A 316 -20.55 -19.67 -4.83
C PHE A 316 -19.05 -19.36 -4.88
N ALA A 317 -18.49 -19.14 -6.08
CA ALA A 317 -17.08 -18.82 -6.25
C ALA A 317 -16.80 -17.41 -5.76
N VAL A 318 -17.70 -16.45 -6.03
CA VAL A 318 -17.58 -15.07 -5.54
C VAL A 318 -17.68 -15.01 -4.02
N THR A 319 -18.61 -15.75 -3.43
CA THR A 319 -18.72 -15.88 -1.97
C THR A 319 -17.44 -16.47 -1.36
N GLY A 320 -16.91 -17.55 -1.95
CA GLY A 320 -15.66 -18.15 -1.52
C GLY A 320 -14.46 -17.21 -1.66
N LEU A 321 -14.37 -16.48 -2.76
CA LEU A 321 -13.31 -15.49 -3.01
C LEU A 321 -13.38 -14.30 -2.05
N SER A 322 -14.58 -13.87 -1.66
CA SER A 322 -14.78 -12.85 -0.62
C SER A 322 -14.20 -13.30 0.72
N TRP A 323 -14.42 -14.57 1.08
CA TRP A 323 -13.88 -15.15 2.30
C TRP A 323 -12.35 -15.27 2.24
N ILE A 324 -11.81 -15.78 1.12
CA ILE A 324 -10.37 -15.86 0.86
C ILE A 324 -9.72 -14.48 0.92
N GLN A 325 -10.32 -13.47 0.30
CA GLN A 325 -9.85 -12.09 0.35
C GLN A 325 -9.73 -11.63 1.80
N THR A 326 -10.80 -11.77 2.58
CA THR A 326 -10.86 -11.27 3.96
C THR A 326 -9.77 -11.91 4.81
N VAL A 327 -9.62 -13.24 4.73
CA VAL A 327 -8.58 -13.97 5.48
C VAL A 327 -7.19 -13.57 5.02
N CYS A 328 -6.94 -13.50 3.71
CA CYS A 328 -5.63 -13.16 3.16
C CYS A 328 -5.20 -11.74 3.55
N LEU A 329 -6.11 -10.77 3.46
CA LEU A 329 -5.84 -9.38 3.85
C LEU A 329 -5.66 -9.26 5.37
N ALA A 330 -6.47 -9.92 6.19
CA ALA A 330 -6.32 -9.88 7.64
C ALA A 330 -4.98 -10.48 8.09
N MET A 331 -4.60 -11.66 7.57
CA MET A 331 -3.29 -12.27 7.85
C MET A 331 -2.13 -11.37 7.40
N ALA A 332 -2.26 -10.73 6.24
CA ALA A 332 -1.29 -9.77 5.75
C ALA A 332 -1.17 -8.52 6.63
N MET A 333 -2.31 -7.96 7.06
CA MET A 333 -2.37 -6.79 7.93
C MET A 333 -1.77 -7.09 9.31
N PHE A 334 -2.02 -8.28 9.86
CA PHE A 334 -1.36 -8.74 11.07
C PHE A 334 0.17 -8.81 10.89
N ALA A 335 0.64 -9.42 9.80
CA ALA A 335 2.06 -9.55 9.53
C ALA A 335 2.75 -8.20 9.29
N LEU A 336 2.08 -7.24 8.63
CA LEU A 336 2.56 -5.87 8.51
C LEU A 336 2.56 -5.15 9.87
N GLY A 337 1.50 -5.34 10.67
CA GLY A 337 1.37 -4.87 12.05
C GLY A 337 2.56 -5.26 12.92
N ARG A 338 3.09 -6.48 12.76
CA ARG A 338 4.28 -6.95 13.49
C ARG A 338 5.52 -6.09 13.27
N GLY A 339 5.66 -5.48 12.09
CA GLY A 339 6.78 -4.59 11.76
C GLY A 339 6.67 -3.21 12.40
N VAL A 340 5.53 -2.88 13.02
CA VAL A 340 5.23 -1.55 13.52
C VAL A 340 5.68 -1.43 14.97
N GLN A 341 6.72 -0.62 15.18
CA GLN A 341 7.20 -0.34 16.53
C GLN A 341 6.42 0.83 17.13
N TRP A 342 6.04 0.72 18.41
CA TRP A 342 5.39 1.78 19.18
C TRP A 342 6.27 3.03 19.25
N ARG A 343 7.60 2.85 19.21
CA ARG A 343 8.54 3.96 19.05
C ARG A 343 8.40 4.65 17.70
N SER A 344 8.28 3.92 16.59
CA SER A 344 7.97 4.54 15.30
C SER A 344 6.62 5.25 15.30
N LEU A 345 5.59 4.68 15.95
CA LEU A 345 4.28 5.33 16.11
C LEU A 345 4.33 6.61 16.95
N LYS A 346 5.09 6.60 18.05
CA LYS A 346 5.33 7.80 18.87
C LYS A 346 6.19 8.83 18.13
N ASN A 347 7.12 8.38 17.29
CA ASN A 347 8.05 9.22 16.54
C ASN A 347 7.47 9.75 15.22
N LEU A 348 6.32 9.23 14.76
CA LEU A 348 5.58 9.77 13.60
C LEU A 348 5.24 11.25 13.79
N GLY A 349 5.04 11.67 15.03
CA GLY A 349 4.71 13.05 15.38
C GLY A 349 3.33 13.47 14.85
N ALA A 350 2.91 14.69 15.18
CA ALA A 350 1.61 15.21 14.77
C ALA A 350 1.51 15.47 13.25
N ARG A 351 2.64 15.63 12.55
CA ARG A 351 2.66 16.11 11.15
C ARG A 351 1.97 15.16 10.17
N PRO A 352 2.24 13.83 10.17
CA PRO A 352 1.55 12.90 9.27
C PRO A 352 0.08 12.71 9.64
N ILE A 353 -0.27 12.83 10.93
CA ILE A 353 -1.66 12.81 11.39
C ILE A 353 -2.42 14.03 10.85
N VAL A 354 -1.85 15.22 10.96
CA VAL A 354 -2.44 16.46 10.42
C VAL A 354 -2.55 16.37 8.90
N LEU A 355 -1.54 15.85 8.20
CA LEU A 355 -1.60 15.64 6.75
C LEU A 355 -2.76 14.71 6.39
N ALA A 356 -2.86 13.56 7.06
CA ALA A 356 -3.94 12.60 6.85
C ALA A 356 -5.32 13.20 7.16
N ALA A 357 -5.46 13.98 8.24
CA ALA A 357 -6.70 14.68 8.58
C ALA A 357 -7.12 15.66 7.48
N LEU A 358 -6.20 16.51 7.01
CA LEU A 358 -6.49 17.48 5.95
C LEU A 358 -6.85 16.80 4.63
N VAL A 359 -6.13 15.75 4.25
CA VAL A 359 -6.45 14.96 3.05
C VAL A 359 -7.82 14.31 3.19
N THR A 360 -8.15 13.75 4.36
CA THR A 360 -9.47 13.18 4.65
C THR A 360 -10.57 14.21 4.48
N ILE A 361 -10.39 15.41 5.06
CA ILE A 361 -11.38 16.49 4.96
C ILE A 361 -11.56 16.91 3.50
N ILE A 362 -10.46 17.12 2.75
CA ILE A 362 -10.53 17.50 1.33
C ILE A 362 -11.27 16.43 0.52
N VAL A 363 -10.91 15.16 0.69
CA VAL A 363 -11.56 14.03 0.01
C VAL A 363 -13.05 13.95 0.40
N ALA A 364 -13.38 14.09 1.68
CA ALA A 364 -14.76 14.02 2.16
C ALA A 364 -15.61 15.20 1.64
N LEU A 365 -15.06 16.40 1.53
CA LEU A 365 -15.77 17.57 0.99
C LEU A 365 -15.98 17.45 -0.52
N ILE A 366 -14.97 17.02 -1.27
CA ILE A 366 -15.11 16.75 -2.71
C ILE A 366 -16.14 15.63 -2.93
N ALA A 367 -16.09 14.57 -2.13
CA ALA A 367 -17.04 13.49 -2.17
C ALA A 367 -18.47 13.96 -1.87
N LEU A 368 -18.67 14.82 -0.87
CA LEU A 368 -19.98 15.38 -0.54
C LEU A 368 -20.52 16.27 -1.65
N GLY A 369 -19.68 17.18 -2.16
CA GLY A 369 -20.04 18.05 -3.28
C GLY A 369 -20.37 17.25 -4.55
N GLY A 370 -19.61 16.20 -4.83
CA GLY A 370 -19.89 15.28 -5.91
C GLY A 370 -21.19 14.51 -5.71
N ALA A 371 -21.45 14.01 -4.50
CA ALA A 371 -22.69 13.32 -4.17
C ALA A 371 -23.91 14.23 -4.39
N LEU A 372 -23.87 15.46 -3.87
CA LEU A 372 -24.93 16.45 -4.03
C LEU A 372 -25.18 16.88 -5.48
N LEU A 373 -24.17 16.79 -6.35
CA LEU A 373 -24.30 17.12 -7.76
C LEU A 373 -24.86 15.98 -8.61
N LEU A 374 -24.73 14.74 -8.15
CA LEU A 374 -25.06 13.52 -8.92
C LEU A 374 -26.36 12.84 -8.48
N THR A 375 -26.97 13.28 -7.38
CA THR A 375 -28.25 12.79 -6.84
C THR A 375 -29.24 13.93 -6.73
#